data_AF-A0A839JSS8-F1
#
_entry.id   AF-A0A839JSS8-F1
#
_cell.length_a   1.000
_cell.length_b   1.000
_cell.length_c   1.000
_cell.angle_alpha   90.00
_cell.angle_beta   90.00
_cell.angle_gamma   90.00
#
_symmetry.space_group_name_H-M   'P 1'
#
loop_
_entity.id
_entity.type
_entity.pdbx_description
1 polymer ?
#
loop_
_entity_poly.entity_id
_entity_poly.type
_entity_poly.pdbx_seq_one_letter_code
_entity_poly.pdbx_strand_id
1 'polypeptide(L)'
;MNNEIFKFKKNNWLIQSVNVNFDRNGNVASMYLLLANPRLHQYTKKVYLTVGDFVDIFGQPGEFSKEGISAITVGNWVEITESMELLEEEPIQDR
;
A
#
# COMPACT_ATOMS: atom_id res chain seq x y z
N MET A 1 33.69 6.18 6.97
CA MET A 1 32.40 5.97 6.29
C MET A 1 31.46 5.36 7.31
N ASN A 2 30.48 6.13 7.79
CA ASN A 2 29.45 5.58 8.65
C ASN A 2 28.54 4.74 7.77
N ASN A 3 28.51 3.42 8.01
CA ASN A 3 27.52 2.54 7.44
C ASN A 3 26.18 2.90 8.10
N GLU A 4 25.38 3.76 7.46
CA GLU A 4 23.97 3.86 7.80
C GLU A 4 23.34 2.48 7.57
N ILE A 5 23.11 1.75 8.67
CA ILE A 5 22.41 0.47 8.61
C ILE A 5 20.94 0.79 8.38
N PHE A 6 20.53 0.81 7.11
CA PHE A 6 19.12 0.84 6.76
C PHE A 6 18.44 -0.39 7.37
N LYS A 7 17.63 -0.18 8.41
CA LYS A 7 16.78 -1.23 8.97
C LYS A 7 15.45 -1.20 8.25
N PHE A 8 15.12 -2.30 7.59
CA PHE A 8 13.81 -2.51 7.00
C PHE A 8 12.82 -2.92 8.08
N LYS A 9 11.79 -2.11 8.33
CA LYS A 9 10.68 -2.50 9.20
C LYS A 9 9.58 -3.11 8.35
N LYS A 10 9.22 -4.36 8.65
CA LYS A 10 8.08 -5.05 8.06
C LYS A 10 6.85 -4.83 8.93
N ASN A 11 5.77 -4.31 8.35
CA ASN A 11 4.50 -4.16 9.03
C ASN A 11 3.37 -4.64 8.14
N ASN A 12 2.35 -5.26 8.74
CA ASN A 12 1.12 -5.62 8.03
C ASN A 12 0.14 -4.44 8.07
N TRP A 13 -0.44 -4.11 6.92
CA TRP A 13 -1.40 -3.03 6.76
C TRP A 13 -2.69 -3.55 6.13
N LEU A 14 -3.84 -3.08 6.63
CA LEU A 14 -5.15 -3.45 6.13
C LEU A 14 -5.55 -2.56 4.96
N ILE A 15 -5.92 -3.16 3.82
CA ILE A 15 -6.47 -2.43 2.68
C ILE A 15 -7.89 -1.97 3.03
N GLN A 16 -8.10 -0.66 3.13
CA GLN A 16 -9.38 -0.03 3.46
C GLN A 16 -10.20 0.27 2.21
N SER A 17 -9.53 0.73 1.15
CA SER A 17 -10.20 1.05 -0.11
C SER A 17 -9.21 1.01 -1.25
N VAL A 18 -9.75 0.88 -2.46
CA VAL A 18 -9.02 0.99 -3.71
C VAL A 18 -9.69 2.03 -4.59
N ASN A 19 -8.88 2.73 -5.37
CA ASN A 19 -9.40 3.46 -6.52
C ASN A 19 -8.60 3.10 -7.77
N VAL A 20 -9.27 3.19 -8.89
CA VAL A 20 -8.78 2.71 -10.18
C VAL A 20 -8.78 3.88 -11.13
N ASN A 21 -7.65 4.07 -11.82
CA ASN A 21 -7.49 5.06 -12.87
C ASN A 21 -7.62 4.37 -14.22
N PHE A 22 -8.32 5.02 -15.13
CA PHE A 22 -8.54 4.52 -16.48
C PHE A 22 -7.72 5.31 -17.49
N ASP A 23 -7.27 4.64 -18.54
CA ASP A 23 -6.65 5.27 -19.70
C ASP A 23 -7.70 5.93 -20.62
N ARG A 24 -7.24 6.53 -21.72
CA ARG A 24 -8.11 7.19 -22.72
C ARG A 24 -9.06 6.23 -23.44
N ASN A 25 -8.78 4.92 -23.40
CA ASN A 25 -9.56 3.87 -24.04
C ASN A 25 -10.56 3.23 -23.06
N GLY A 26 -10.58 3.66 -21.79
CA GLY A 26 -11.42 3.11 -20.75
C GLY A 26 -10.87 1.84 -20.09
N ASN A 27 -9.60 1.48 -20.35
CA ASN A 27 -8.96 0.35 -19.69
C ASN A 27 -8.35 0.78 -18.36
N VAL A 28 -8.24 -0.14 -17.40
CA VAL A 28 -7.53 0.11 -16.15
C VAL A 28 -6.04 0.35 -16.43
N ALA A 29 -5.55 1.53 -16.05
CA ALA A 29 -4.16 1.93 -16.24
C ALA A 29 -3.33 1.74 -14.96
N SER A 30 -3.88 2.15 -13.82
CA SER A 30 -3.23 2.03 -12.51
C SER A 30 -4.27 1.98 -11.42
N MET A 31 -3.82 1.62 -10.23
CA MET A 31 -4.66 1.64 -9.03
C MET A 31 -3.87 2.20 -7.86
N TYR A 32 -4.59 2.74 -6.88
CA TYR A 32 -4.02 3.04 -5.59
C TYR A 32 -4.81 2.41 -4.47
N LEU A 33 -4.09 1.87 -3.49
CA LEU A 33 -4.63 1.27 -2.29
C LEU A 33 -4.50 2.26 -1.14
N LEU A 34 -5.58 2.49 -0.42
CA LEU A 34 -5.57 3.15 0.87
C LEU A 34 -5.45 2.09 1.95
N LEU A 35 -4.42 2.20 2.76
CA LEU A 35 -4.07 1.23 3.78
C LEU A 35 -4.19 1.87 5.15
N ALA A 36 -4.61 1.09 6.15
CA ALA A 36 -4.61 1.51 7.53
C ALA A 36 -3.94 0.46 8.42
N ASN A 37 -3.20 0.91 9.42
CA ASN A 37 -2.68 0.04 10.47
C ASN A 37 -3.09 0.59 11.84
N PRO A 38 -4.05 -0.05 12.54
CA PRO A 38 -4.52 0.43 13.83
C PRO A 38 -3.44 0.35 14.92
N ARG A 39 -2.43 -0.52 14.78
CA ARG A 39 -1.32 -0.66 15.74
C ARG A 39 -0.25 0.42 15.59
N LEU A 40 -0.19 1.09 14.44
CA LEU A 40 0.74 2.19 14.18
C LEU A 40 0.09 3.57 14.34
N HIS A 41 -1.16 3.64 14.83
CA HIS A 41 -1.94 4.86 15.14
C HIS A 41 -2.23 5.77 13.92
N GLN A 42 -3.51 5.97 13.58
CA GLN A 42 -4.08 7.02 12.67
C GLN A 42 -3.45 7.29 11.28
N TYR A 43 -2.33 6.66 10.91
CA TYR A 43 -1.75 6.85 9.59
C TYR A 43 -2.49 6.00 8.57
N THR A 44 -2.97 6.68 7.52
CA THR A 44 -3.34 6.01 6.28
C THR A 44 -2.19 6.11 5.31
N LYS A 45 -1.85 5.00 4.66
CA LYS A 45 -0.81 4.98 3.62
C LYS A 45 -1.46 4.77 2.27
N LYS A 46 -0.98 5.50 1.26
CA LYS A 46 -1.37 5.30 -0.14
C LYS A 46 -0.24 4.58 -0.86
N VAL A 47 -0.58 3.51 -1.56
CA VAL A 47 0.35 2.77 -2.43
C VAL A 47 -0.20 2.77 -3.83
N TYR A 48 0.64 3.13 -4.80
CA TYR A 48 0.30 3.07 -6.22
C TYR A 48 0.84 1.77 -6.81
N LEU A 49 0.02 1.11 -7.61
CA LEU A 49 0.36 -0.13 -8.29
C LEU A 49 0.06 0.00 -9.78
N THR A 50 0.96 -0.56 -10.58
CA THR A 50 0.62 -0.90 -11.96
C THR A 50 -0.32 -2.11 -11.99
N VAL A 51 -0.95 -2.38 -13.14
CA VAL A 51 -1.75 -3.60 -13.32
C VAL A 51 -0.91 -4.87 -13.12
N GLY A 52 0.35 -4.86 -13.58
CA GLY A 52 1.26 -6.00 -13.40
C GLY A 52 1.53 -6.28 -11.92
N ASP A 53 1.98 -5.26 -11.19
CA ASP A 53 2.27 -5.39 -9.75
C ASP A 53 1.04 -5.90 -8.97
N PHE A 54 -0.15 -5.42 -9.35
CA PHE A 54 -1.38 -5.88 -8.74
C PHE A 54 -1.63 -7.37 -8.96
N VAL A 55 -1.53 -7.84 -10.20
CA VAL A 55 -1.77 -9.25 -10.53
C VAL A 55 -0.76 -10.16 -9.85
N ASP A 56 0.49 -9.72 -9.74
CA ASP A 56 1.53 -10.47 -9.05
C ASP A 56 1.26 -10.61 -7.53
N ILE A 57 0.67 -9.57 -6.91
CA ILE A 57 0.37 -9.56 -5.47
C ILE A 57 -0.95 -10.26 -5.13
N PHE A 58 -2.02 -9.99 -5.88
CA PHE A 58 -3.38 -10.40 -5.52
C PHE A 58 -3.99 -11.44 -6.48
N GLY A 59 -3.35 -11.69 -7.62
CA GLY A 59 -3.89 -12.50 -8.70
C GLY A 59 -4.79 -11.72 -9.66
N GLN A 60 -5.26 -12.41 -10.69
CA GLN A 60 -6.13 -11.82 -11.71
C GLN A 60 -7.56 -11.69 -11.20
N PRO A 61 -8.17 -10.49 -11.23
CA PRO A 61 -9.56 -10.32 -10.85
C PRO A 61 -10.48 -10.93 -11.92
N GLY A 62 -11.68 -11.34 -11.52
CA GLY A 62 -12.68 -11.84 -12.48
C GLY A 62 -13.10 -10.79 -13.52
N GLU A 63 -13.00 -9.51 -13.15
CA GLU A 63 -13.20 -8.36 -14.03
C GLU A 63 -12.21 -7.24 -13.65
N PHE A 64 -11.60 -6.61 -14.65
CA PHE A 64 -10.80 -5.40 -14.47
C PHE A 64 -11.69 -4.16 -14.36
N SER A 65 -12.50 -4.11 -13.30
CA SER A 65 -13.34 -3.00 -12.89
C SER A 65 -12.98 -2.54 -11.48
N LYS A 66 -13.49 -1.39 -11.05
CA LYS A 66 -13.27 -0.93 -9.67
C LYS A 66 -13.85 -1.93 -8.67
N GLU A 67 -15.01 -2.49 -8.99
CA GLU A 67 -15.73 -3.47 -8.20
C GLU A 67 -14.96 -4.79 -8.14
N GLY A 68 -14.50 -5.32 -9.28
CA GLY A 68 -13.71 -6.56 -9.34
C GLY A 68 -12.37 -6.45 -8.60
N ILE A 69 -11.66 -5.33 -8.78
CA ILE A 69 -10.40 -5.05 -8.06
C ILE A 69 -10.66 -4.87 -6.56
N SER A 70 -11.72 -4.17 -6.16
CA SER A 70 -12.06 -3.97 -4.75
C SER A 70 -12.44 -5.28 -4.06
N ALA A 71 -13.18 -6.15 -4.73
CA ALA A 71 -13.66 -7.41 -4.16
C ALA A 71 -12.54 -8.37 -3.78
N ILE A 72 -11.43 -8.37 -4.54
CA ILE A 72 -10.28 -9.25 -4.27
C ILE A 72 -9.26 -8.63 -3.30
N THR A 73 -9.31 -7.31 -3.05
CA THR A 73 -8.26 -6.62 -2.26
C THR A 73 -8.71 -6.02 -0.94
N VAL A 74 -9.87 -5.36 -0.89
CA VAL A 74 -10.30 -4.65 0.32
C VAL A 74 -10.55 -5.66 1.45
N GLY A 75 -10.04 -5.35 2.64
CA GLY A 75 -10.09 -6.26 3.79
C GLY A 75 -8.88 -7.18 3.93
N ASN A 76 -8.03 -7.29 2.90
CA ASN A 76 -6.79 -8.06 3.01
C ASN A 76 -5.71 -7.28 3.76
N TRP A 77 -4.88 -8.02 4.48
CA TRP A 77 -3.66 -7.51 5.10
C TRP A 77 -2.48 -7.73 4.18
N VAL A 78 -1.69 -6.69 3.93
CA VAL A 78 -0.48 -6.75 3.10
C VAL A 78 0.74 -6.39 3.93
N GLU A 79 1.82 -7.16 3.78
CA GLU A 79 3.11 -6.84 4.37
C GLU A 79 3.78 -5.75 3.53
N ILE A 80 4.10 -4.63 4.16
CA ILE A 80 4.88 -3.56 3.55
C ILE A 80 6.22 -3.49 4.25
N THR A 81 7.27 -3.52 3.43
CA THR A 81 8.64 -3.28 3.87
C THR A 81 8.96 -1.80 3.61
N GLU A 82 9.25 -1.04 4.66
CA GLU A 82 9.63 0.37 4.55
C GLU A 82 11.10 0.56 4.94
N SER A 83 11.81 1.39 4.17
CA SER A 83 13.09 1.97 4.58
C SER A 83 12.81 3.09 5.59
N MET A 84 13.22 2.91 6.83
CA MET A 84 13.23 3.99 7.82
C MET A 84 14.66 4.51 7.98
N GLU A 85 14.85 5.83 7.85
CA GLU A 85 16.05 6.47 8.39
C GLU A 85 16.06 6.29 9.90
N LEU A 86 17.21 5.92 10.46
CA LEU A 86 17.41 5.91 11.91
C LEU A 86 17.44 7.36 12.38
N LEU A 87 16.31 7.85 12.88
CA LEU A 87 16.31 9.05 13.69
C LEU A 87 17.00 8.71 15.01
N GLU A 88 18.06 9.45 15.39
CA GLU A 88 18.74 9.26 16.68
C GLU A 88 17.83 9.54 17.88
N GLU A 89 16.73 10.26 17.64
CA GLU A 89 15.73 10.64 18.64
C GLU A 89 14.33 10.15 18.21
N GLU A 90 13.55 9.62 19.17
CA GLU A 90 12.15 9.28 18.91
C GLU A 90 11.36 10.55 18.54
N PRO A 91 10.51 10.51 17.49
CA PRO A 91 9.70 11.67 17.13
C PRO A 91 8.78 12.03 18.30
N ILE A 92 8.94 13.23 18.83
CA ILE A 92 8.11 13.76 19.90
C ILE A 92 6.70 13.93 19.34
N GLN A 93 5.74 13.22 19.94
CA GLN A 93 4.33 13.35 19.63
C GLN A 93 3.81 14.65 20.28
N ASP A 94 3.74 15.75 19.52
CA ASP A 94 3.02 16.94 19.97
C ASP A 94 1.53 16.63 20.12
N ARG A 95 0.99 16.96 21.29
CA ARG A 95 -0.41 16.71 21.71
C ARG A 95 -1.42 17.60 20.99
#